data_AF-A0A5C9ERN0-F1
#
_entry.id   AF-A0A5C9ERN0-F1
#
_cell.length_a   1.000
_cell.length_b   1.000
_cell.length_c   1.000
_cell.angle_alpha   90.00
_cell.angle_beta   90.00
_cell.angle_gamma   90.00
#
_symmetry.space_group_name_H-M   'P 1'
#
loop_
_entity.id
_entity.type
_entity.pdbx_description
1 polymer ?
#
loop_
_entity_poly.entity_id
_entity_poly.type
_entity_poly.pdbx_seq_one_letter_code
_entity_poly.pdbx_strand_id
1 'polypeptide(L)'
;MKEDQDQNIEPEFKLDIGTGVFAIIGFITSWINMVLIHDAQSANIHEQLKIFWYFTIIFTTIIPTIGIGLKNRLWGYGYILGFATAGIPFAIIEELFIGGYTFATTLFIFAILWIIFWKAWRSLKSIEMVSE
;
A
#
# COMPACT_ATOMS: atom_id res chain seq x y z
N MET A 1 -16.55 14.13 41.36
CA MET A 1 -16.66 15.24 40.39
C MET A 1 -16.20 14.65 39.06
N LYS A 2 -17.09 14.66 38.08
CA LYS A 2 -17.12 13.92 36.80
C LYS A 2 -15.73 13.79 36.14
N GLU A 3 -15.25 12.59 35.81
CA GLU A 3 -15.53 11.88 34.53
C GLU A 3 -15.47 12.81 33.31
N ASP A 4 -14.25 13.24 32.94
CA ASP A 4 -13.95 13.97 31.68
C ASP A 4 -12.61 13.47 31.11
N GLN A 5 -12.40 12.15 31.01
CA GLN A 5 -11.22 11.57 30.34
C GLN A 5 -11.58 10.71 29.11
N ASP A 6 -12.75 10.93 28.53
CA ASP A 6 -13.23 10.11 27.42
C ASP A 6 -13.68 10.96 26.23
N GLN A 7 -12.78 11.71 25.56
CA GLN A 7 -13.04 12.27 24.22
C GLN A 7 -11.80 12.48 23.32
N ASN A 8 -10.69 11.78 23.53
CA ASN A 8 -9.70 11.61 22.45
C ASN A 8 -9.86 10.21 21.86
N ILE A 9 -11.11 9.91 21.48
CA ILE A 9 -11.47 8.71 20.74
C ILE A 9 -10.79 8.89 19.39
N GLU A 10 -9.60 8.31 19.26
CA GLU A 10 -8.99 8.03 17.96
C GLU A 10 -10.11 7.56 17.06
N PRO A 11 -10.26 8.06 15.81
CA PRO A 11 -11.26 7.50 14.93
C PRO A 11 -11.00 6.00 14.93
N GLU A 12 -11.93 5.26 15.56
CA GLU A 12 -11.93 3.80 15.58
C GLU A 12 -11.61 3.36 14.17
N PHE A 13 -10.94 2.22 14.03
CA PHE A 13 -10.65 1.59 12.75
C PHE A 13 -11.98 1.22 12.03
N LYS A 14 -12.75 2.21 11.63
CA LYS A 14 -14.00 2.11 10.89
C LYS A 14 -13.54 1.95 9.47
N LEU A 15 -13.46 0.68 9.06
CA LEU A 15 -13.31 0.32 7.66
C LEU A 15 -14.47 0.97 6.89
N ASP A 16 -14.16 2.14 6.36
CA ASP A 16 -14.99 2.91 5.46
C ASP A 16 -15.10 2.16 4.13
N ILE A 17 -16.25 2.30 3.45
CA ILE A 17 -16.47 1.91 2.06
C ILE A 17 -15.29 2.35 1.17
N GLY A 18 -14.73 3.53 1.41
CA GLY A 18 -13.53 4.03 0.72
C GLY A 18 -12.33 3.10 0.85
N THR A 19 -12.08 2.50 2.02
CA THR A 19 -11.00 1.51 2.18
C THR A 19 -11.22 0.30 1.30
N GLY A 20 -12.46 -0.19 1.19
CA GLY A 20 -12.82 -1.28 0.29
C GLY A 20 -12.65 -0.91 -1.19
N VAL A 21 -13.11 0.29 -1.58
CA VAL A 21 -12.95 0.81 -2.95
C VAL A 21 -11.47 0.90 -3.34
N PHE A 22 -10.63 1.47 -2.46
CA PHE A 22 -9.21 1.59 -2.73
C PHE A 22 -8.49 0.24 -2.72
N ALA A 23 -8.94 -0.74 -1.93
CA ALA A 23 -8.43 -2.11 -2.02
C ALA A 23 -8.73 -2.75 -3.39
N ILE A 24 -9.93 -2.56 -3.94
CA ILE A 24 -10.25 -3.05 -5.29
C ILE A 24 -9.40 -2.34 -6.35
N ILE A 25 -9.24 -1.02 -6.24
CA ILE A 25 -8.39 -0.24 -7.15
C ILE A 25 -6.94 -0.73 -7.07
N GLY A 26 -6.40 -0.92 -5.87
CA GLY A 26 -5.06 -1.43 -5.65
C GLY A 26 -4.86 -2.82 -6.25
N PHE A 27 -5.85 -3.70 -6.09
CA PHE A 27 -5.84 -5.04 -6.67
C PHE A 27 -5.77 -4.99 -8.20
N ILE A 28 -6.66 -4.24 -8.84
CA ILE A 28 -6.70 -4.11 -10.32
C ILE A 28 -5.40 -3.46 -10.83
N THR A 29 -4.90 -2.44 -10.13
CA THR A 29 -3.67 -1.74 -10.53
C THR A 29 -2.45 -2.67 -10.46
N SER A 30 -2.35 -3.46 -9.39
CA SER A 30 -1.32 -4.49 -9.24
C SER A 30 -1.41 -5.55 -10.33
N TRP A 31 -2.62 -6.05 -10.61
CA TRP A 31 -2.85 -7.03 -11.66
C TRP A 31 -2.40 -6.53 -13.03
N ILE A 32 -2.83 -5.33 -13.42
CA ILE A 32 -2.41 -4.71 -14.68
C ILE A 32 -0.89 -4.53 -14.71
N ASN A 33 -0.27 -4.09 -13.61
CA ASN A 33 1.17 -3.91 -13.56
C ASN A 33 1.92 -5.24 -13.77
N MET A 34 1.49 -6.31 -13.10
CA MET A 34 2.10 -7.64 -13.26
C MET A 34 1.91 -8.21 -14.66
N VAL A 35 0.74 -8.04 -15.29
CA VAL A 35 0.50 -8.44 -16.69
C VAL A 35 1.46 -7.71 -17.63
N LEU A 36 1.65 -6.39 -17.45
CA LEU A 36 2.60 -5.61 -18.26
C LEU A 36 4.04 -6.11 -18.09
N ILE A 37 4.43 -6.46 -16.87
CA ILE A 37 5.77 -7.02 -16.59
C ILE A 37 5.93 -8.39 -17.27
N HIS A 38 4.93 -9.26 -17.16
CA HIS A 38 4.92 -10.58 -17.78
C HIS A 38 5.04 -10.48 -19.30
N ASP A 39 4.23 -9.64 -19.94
CA ASP A 39 4.25 -9.44 -21.40
C ASP A 39 5.58 -8.85 -21.87
N ALA A 40 6.13 -7.88 -21.12
CA ALA A 40 7.42 -7.30 -21.43
C ALA A 40 8.58 -8.31 -21.30
N GLN A 41 8.49 -9.26 -20.37
CA GLN A 41 9.48 -10.32 -20.23
C GLN A 41 9.37 -11.38 -21.33
N SER A 42 8.15 -11.71 -21.73
CA SER A 42 7.86 -12.67 -22.80
C SER A 42 8.35 -12.18 -24.17
N ALA A 43 8.33 -10.86 -24.42
CA ALA A 43 8.77 -10.26 -25.67
C ALA A 43 10.30 -10.26 -25.93
N ASN A 44 11.10 -11.04 -25.18
CA ASN A 44 12.57 -11.14 -25.31
C ASN A 44 13.30 -9.79 -25.26
N ILE A 45 12.76 -8.84 -24.48
CA ILE A 45 13.43 -7.57 -24.22
C ILE A 45 14.72 -7.85 -23.43
N HIS A 46 15.84 -7.22 -23.83
CA HIS A 46 17.17 -7.36 -23.24
C HIS A 46 17.15 -7.52 -21.70
N GLU A 47 17.95 -8.44 -21.15
CA GLU A 47 17.92 -8.79 -19.71
C GLU A 47 18.00 -7.59 -18.76
N GLN A 48 18.71 -6.54 -19.13
CA GLN A 48 18.85 -5.31 -18.33
C GLN A 48 17.51 -4.57 -18.15
N LEU A 49 16.61 -4.63 -19.13
CA LEU A 49 15.29 -4.00 -19.07
C LEU A 49 14.34 -4.75 -18.15
N LYS A 50 14.55 -6.05 -17.91
CA LYS A 50 13.69 -6.85 -17.03
C LYS A 50 13.69 -6.32 -15.60
N ILE A 51 14.85 -5.88 -15.10
CA ILE A 51 14.98 -5.28 -13.76
C ILE A 51 14.18 -3.97 -13.67
N PHE A 52 14.19 -3.16 -14.75
CA PHE A 52 13.45 -1.89 -14.77
C PHE A 52 11.93 -2.06 -14.66
N TRP A 53 11.40 -3.16 -15.20
CA TRP A 53 9.99 -3.50 -15.05
C TRP A 53 9.60 -3.79 -13.60
N TYR A 54 10.49 -4.39 -12.80
CA TYR A 54 10.20 -4.59 -11.36
C TYR A 54 10.18 -3.28 -10.57
N PHE A 55 10.90 -2.23 -11.00
CA PHE A 55 10.78 -0.91 -10.37
C PHE A 55 9.37 -0.32 -10.54
N THR A 56 8.62 -0.71 -11.57
CA THR A 56 7.25 -0.19 -11.73
C THR A 56 6.38 -0.59 -10.55
N ILE A 57 6.54 -1.81 -10.00
CA ILE A 57 5.83 -2.29 -8.81
C ILE A 57 6.02 -1.32 -7.65
N ILE A 58 7.26 -0.88 -7.43
CA ILE A 58 7.60 0.04 -6.34
C ILE A 58 6.92 1.40 -6.56
N PHE A 59 7.01 1.97 -7.77
CA PHE A 59 6.42 3.27 -8.07
C PHE A 59 4.88 3.24 -8.03
N THR A 60 4.25 2.23 -8.63
CA THR A 60 2.79 2.06 -8.64
C THR A 60 2.25 1.69 -7.27
N THR A 61 3.09 1.18 -6.36
CA THR A 61 2.71 0.99 -4.96
C THR A 61 2.85 2.29 -4.18
N ILE A 62 4.04 2.90 -4.14
CA ILE A 62 4.36 4.00 -3.22
C ILE A 62 3.61 5.27 -3.56
N ILE A 63 3.66 5.72 -4.82
CA ILE A 63 3.13 7.04 -5.21
C ILE A 63 1.62 7.12 -4.93
N PRO A 64 0.79 6.16 -5.40
CA PRO A 64 -0.63 6.19 -5.10
C PRO A 64 -0.92 5.98 -3.61
N THR A 65 -0.21 5.08 -2.93
CA THR A 65 -0.42 4.84 -1.49
C THR A 65 -0.20 6.11 -0.67
N ILE A 66 0.88 6.85 -0.94
CA ILE A 66 1.15 8.13 -0.25
C ILE A 66 0.11 9.17 -0.64
N GLY A 67 -0.17 9.35 -1.94
CA GLY A 67 -1.14 10.33 -2.40
C GLY A 67 -2.55 10.13 -1.81
N ILE A 68 -3.01 8.88 -1.77
CA ILE A 68 -4.30 8.50 -1.16
C ILE A 68 -4.21 8.61 0.36
N GLY A 69 -3.12 8.13 0.96
CA GLY A 69 -2.89 8.11 2.40
C GLY A 69 -2.84 9.50 3.04
N LEU A 70 -2.33 10.51 2.33
CA LEU A 70 -2.37 11.91 2.74
C LEU A 70 -3.80 12.45 2.87
N LYS A 71 -4.75 11.95 2.06
CA LYS A 71 -6.17 12.30 2.17
C LYS A 71 -6.87 11.48 3.25
N ASN A 72 -6.65 10.17 3.25
CA ASN A 72 -7.16 9.25 4.26
C ASN A 72 -6.24 8.03 4.39
N ARG A 73 -5.64 7.87 5.59
CA ARG A 73 -4.69 6.78 5.87
C ARG A 73 -5.27 5.39 5.59
N LEU A 74 -6.54 5.17 5.92
CA LEU A 74 -7.18 3.87 5.78
C LEU A 74 -7.41 3.54 4.31
N TRP A 75 -7.66 4.55 3.47
CA TRP A 75 -7.75 4.37 2.03
C TRP A 75 -6.39 4.01 1.43
N GLY A 76 -5.31 4.65 1.89
CA GLY A 76 -3.95 4.27 1.50
C GLY A 76 -3.61 2.83 1.91
N TYR A 77 -4.00 2.42 3.12
CA TYR A 77 -3.87 1.04 3.58
C TYR A 77 -4.73 0.07 2.76
N GLY A 78 -5.95 0.46 2.39
CA GLY A 78 -6.80 -0.29 1.48
C GLY A 78 -6.08 -0.55 0.16
N TYR A 79 -5.58 0.51 -0.48
CA TYR A 79 -4.84 0.43 -1.74
C TYR A 79 -3.65 -0.53 -1.67
N ILE A 80 -2.74 -0.34 -0.71
CA ILE A 80 -1.51 -1.15 -0.62
C ILE A 80 -1.80 -2.61 -0.26
N LEU A 81 -2.82 -2.88 0.57
CA LEU A 81 -3.24 -4.25 0.89
C LEU A 81 -3.87 -4.92 -0.34
N GLY A 82 -4.74 -4.22 -1.07
CA GLY A 82 -5.28 -4.71 -2.34
C GLY A 82 -4.18 -4.99 -3.37
N PHE A 83 -3.19 -4.11 -3.44
CA PHE A 83 -2.04 -4.27 -4.32
C PHE A 83 -1.22 -5.52 -3.97
N ALA A 84 -0.98 -5.75 -2.67
CA ALA A 84 -0.27 -6.93 -2.20
C ALA A 84 -1.06 -8.22 -2.49
N THR A 85 -2.35 -8.24 -2.15
CA THR A 85 -3.18 -9.45 -2.26
C THR A 85 -3.36 -9.91 -3.69
N ALA A 86 -3.30 -9.03 -4.69
CA ALA A 86 -3.27 -9.42 -6.11
C ALA A 86 -2.06 -10.29 -6.50
N GLY A 87 -0.93 -10.13 -5.82
CA GLY A 87 0.27 -10.95 -6.06
C GLY A 87 0.07 -12.43 -5.75
N ILE A 88 -0.83 -12.77 -4.81
CA ILE A 88 -1.11 -14.17 -4.43
C ILE A 88 -1.79 -14.95 -5.56
N PRO A 89 -2.96 -14.55 -6.10
CA PRO A 89 -3.58 -15.26 -7.21
C PRO A 89 -2.71 -15.20 -8.47
N PHE A 90 -1.99 -14.10 -8.73
CA PHE A 90 -1.07 -14.03 -9.88
C PHE A 90 0.08 -15.05 -9.76
N ALA A 91 0.63 -15.23 -8.56
CA ALA A 91 1.66 -16.23 -8.30
C ALA A 91 1.20 -17.68 -8.52
N ILE A 92 -0.11 -17.94 -8.37
CA ILE A 92 -0.71 -19.27 -8.52
C ILE A 92 -1.12 -19.53 -9.98
N ILE A 93 -1.65 -18.52 -10.67
CA ILE A 93 -2.33 -18.68 -11.96
C ILE A 93 -1.41 -18.35 -13.14
N GLU A 94 -0.58 -17.31 -13.01
CA GLU A 94 0.17 -16.74 -14.13
C GLU A 94 1.67 -17.00 -13.97
N GLU A 95 2.32 -16.36 -12.99
CA GLU A 95 3.76 -16.48 -12.79
C GLU A 95 4.17 -16.31 -11.32
N LEU A 96 4.80 -17.35 -10.76
CA LEU A 96 5.22 -17.41 -9.37
C LEU A 96 6.16 -16.27 -8.98
N PHE A 97 7.16 -15.96 -9.81
CA PHE A 97 8.19 -14.98 -9.46
C PHE A 97 7.63 -13.56 -9.44
N ILE A 98 6.89 -13.15 -10.48
CA ILE A 98 6.26 -11.82 -10.54
C ILE A 98 5.25 -11.64 -9.40
N GLY A 99 4.35 -12.62 -9.19
CA GLY A 99 3.34 -12.54 -8.15
C GLY A 99 3.94 -12.54 -6.75
N GLY A 100 4.90 -13.43 -6.48
CA GLY A 100 5.60 -13.52 -5.21
C GLY A 100 6.44 -12.27 -4.90
N TYR A 101 7.18 -11.75 -5.88
CA TYR A 101 7.94 -10.51 -5.74
C TYR A 101 7.01 -9.31 -5.46
N THR A 102 5.88 -9.23 -6.16
CA THR A 102 4.86 -8.19 -5.95
C THR A 102 4.32 -8.23 -4.54
N PHE A 103 3.89 -9.40 -4.07
CA PHE A 103 3.38 -9.59 -2.71
C PHE A 103 4.43 -9.20 -1.64
N ALA A 104 5.65 -9.75 -1.75
CA ALA A 104 6.71 -9.52 -0.78
C ALA A 104 7.16 -8.06 -0.73
N THR A 105 7.41 -7.46 -1.89
CA THR A 105 7.82 -6.05 -2.02
C THR A 105 6.74 -5.13 -1.47
N THR A 106 5.48 -5.39 -1.78
CA THR A 106 4.36 -4.55 -1.32
C THR A 106 4.18 -4.64 0.19
N LEU A 107 4.28 -5.84 0.79
CA LEU A 107 4.25 -5.99 2.24
C LEU A 107 5.42 -5.30 2.94
N PHE A 108 6.61 -5.36 2.35
CA PHE A 108 7.78 -4.66 2.86
C PHE A 108 7.58 -3.14 2.84
N ILE A 109 7.08 -2.59 1.73
CA ILE A 109 6.72 -1.17 1.61
C ILE A 109 5.63 -0.79 2.61
N PHE A 110 4.61 -1.63 2.79
CA PHE A 110 3.56 -1.40 3.77
C PHE A 110 4.12 -1.29 5.18
N ALA A 111 5.02 -2.21 5.57
CA ALA A 111 5.66 -2.17 6.89
C ALA A 111 6.48 -0.88 7.09
N ILE A 112 7.25 -0.46 6.08
CA ILE A 112 8.03 0.79 6.12
C ILE A 112 7.09 2.00 6.28
N LEU A 113 6.08 2.12 5.42
CA LEU A 113 5.14 3.23 5.44
C LEU A 113 4.37 3.25 6.76
N TRP A 114 3.94 2.10 7.26
CA TRP A 114 3.28 1.97 8.55
C TRP A 114 4.15 2.51 9.69
N ILE A 115 5.44 2.15 9.73
CA ILE A 115 6.38 2.65 10.75
C ILE A 115 6.57 4.17 10.63
N ILE A 116 6.72 4.69 9.41
CA ILE A 116 6.89 6.12 9.16
C ILE A 116 5.66 6.90 9.62
N PHE A 117 4.46 6.49 9.19
CA PHE A 117 3.21 7.15 9.58
C PHE A 117 2.97 7.02 11.09
N TRP A 118 3.29 5.88 11.70
CA TRP A 118 3.17 5.71 13.15
C TRP A 118 4.12 6.64 13.92
N LYS A 119 5.38 6.76 13.50
CA LYS A 119 6.34 7.68 14.15
C LYS A 119 5.97 9.14 13.93
N ALA A 120 5.66 9.54 12.70
CA ALA A 120 5.28 10.92 12.37
C ALA A 120 4.02 11.36 13.15
N TRP A 121 3.04 10.47 13.28
CA TRP A 121 1.80 10.77 13.99
C TRP A 121 1.99 10.95 15.50
N ARG A 122 2.79 10.09 16.15
CA ARG A 122 3.13 10.27 17.57
C ARG A 122 3.85 11.59 17.83
N SER A 123 4.71 12.01 16.90
CA SER A 123 5.43 13.28 17.00
C SER A 123 4.51 14.50 16.87
N LEU A 124 3.48 14.45 16.02
CA LEU A 124 2.54 15.56 15.89
C LEU A 124 1.63 15.67 17.11
N LYS A 125 1.08 14.55 17.61
CA LYS A 125 0.30 14.52 18.85
C LYS A 125 1.07 15.07 20.05
N SER A 126 2.38 14.80 20.16
CA SER A 126 3.18 15.33 21.27
C SER A 126 3.37 16.84 21.23
N ILE A 127 3.30 17.47 20.05
CA ILE A 127 3.42 18.91 19.91
C ILE A 127 2.10 19.60 20.30
N GLU A 128 0.97 19.03 19.89
CA GLU A 128 -0.37 19.53 20.21
C GLU A 128 -0.63 19.55 21.73
N MET A 129 -0.21 18.50 22.45
CA MET A 129 -0.33 18.42 23.92
C MET A 129 0.57 19.39 24.70
N VAL A 130 1.59 19.99 24.08
CA VAL A 130 2.51 20.95 24.73
C VAL A 130 2.11 22.40 24.44
N SER A 131 1.28 22.62 23.42
CA SER A 131 0.75 23.95 23.07
C SER A 131 -0.56 24.32 23.76
N GLU A 132 -1.17 23.38 24.51
CA GLU A 132 -2.30 23.62 25.43
C GLU A 132 -1.81 23.78 26.88
#